data_AF-A0A8T5ZFT8-F1
#
_entry.id   AF-A0A8T5ZFT8-F1
#
_cell.length_a   1.000
_cell.length_b   1.000
_cell.length_c   1.000
_cell.angle_alpha   90.00
_cell.angle_beta   90.00
_cell.angle_gamma   90.00
#
_symmetry.space_group_name_H-M   'P 1'
#
loop_
_entity.id
_entity.type
_entity.pdbx_description
1 polymer ?
#
loop_
_entity_poly.entity_id
_entity_poly.type
_entity_poly.pdbx_seq_one_letter_code
_entity_poly.pdbx_strand_id
1 'polypeptide(L)'
;NSPFPLVDITITPDDEIMQHRRIAILELLQKHIRQRDLMLLLEQLVTLIDEGYTSGSQLVAMQNYMLQRGHTEQADLFYGVLRDRETGGESMMTLAQWFEEKGIEKGIQQGRQEVSQEFAQRLLSKGMSREDVAEMANLPLAEIDKVINLI
;
A
#
# COMPACT_ATOMS: atom_id res chain seq x y z
N ASN A 1 -32.64 -16.26 -21.37
CA ASN A 1 -31.24 -16.53 -21.00
C ASN A 1 -30.32 -16.38 -22.20
N SER A 2 -29.83 -15.17 -22.44
CA SER A 2 -28.63 -14.96 -23.25
C SER A 2 -27.42 -15.34 -22.40
N PRO A 3 -26.42 -16.05 -22.97
CA PRO A 3 -25.20 -16.39 -22.25
C PRO A 3 -24.43 -15.12 -21.88
N PHE A 4 -23.82 -15.10 -20.69
CA PHE A 4 -22.93 -14.02 -20.28
C PHE A 4 -21.68 -14.04 -21.17
N PRO A 5 -21.36 -12.95 -21.87
CA PRO A 5 -20.13 -12.87 -22.65
C PRO A 5 -18.93 -12.87 -21.69
N LEU A 6 -18.01 -13.82 -21.86
CA LEU A 6 -16.73 -13.86 -21.15
C LEU A 6 -15.67 -13.23 -22.05
N VAL A 7 -14.92 -12.28 -21.49
CA VAL A 7 -13.79 -11.64 -22.16
C VAL A 7 -12.52 -12.03 -21.42
N ASP A 8 -11.55 -12.58 -22.15
CA ASP A 8 -10.22 -12.88 -21.60
C ASP A 8 -9.27 -11.70 -21.85
N ILE A 9 -9.11 -10.87 -20.82
CA ILE A 9 -8.25 -9.68 -20.87
C ILE A 9 -6.77 -10.01 -21.07
N THR A 10 -6.32 -11.26 -20.82
CA THR A 10 -4.89 -11.59 -20.89
C THR A 10 -4.38 -11.64 -22.32
N ILE A 11 -5.28 -11.90 -23.28
CA ILE A 11 -4.98 -11.98 -24.71
C ILE A 11 -5.45 -10.75 -25.48
N THR A 12 -6.31 -9.90 -24.89
CA THR A 12 -6.79 -8.66 -25.54
C THR A 12 -5.62 -7.69 -25.74
N PRO A 13 -5.36 -7.20 -26.96
CA PRO A 13 -4.35 -6.19 -27.22
C PRO A 13 -4.57 -4.89 -26.43
N ASP A 14 -3.49 -4.21 -26.04
CA ASP A 14 -3.61 -2.98 -25.25
C ASP A 14 -4.35 -1.88 -26.03
N ASP A 15 -4.08 -1.74 -27.32
CA ASP A 15 -4.74 -0.78 -28.20
C ASP A 15 -6.25 -1.02 -28.29
N GLU A 16 -6.70 -2.28 -28.20
CA GLU A 16 -8.12 -2.63 -28.07
C GLU A 16 -8.66 -2.22 -26.69
N ILE A 17 -7.95 -2.57 -25.60
CA ILE A 17 -8.32 -2.18 -24.23
C ILE A 17 -8.49 -0.67 -24.11
N MET A 18 -7.60 0.12 -24.71
CA MET A 18 -7.66 1.59 -24.69
C MET A 18 -8.98 2.13 -25.29
N GLN A 19 -9.67 1.38 -26.16
CA GLN A 19 -10.97 1.79 -26.72
C GLN A 19 -12.16 1.48 -25.79
N HIS A 20 -11.96 0.78 -24.68
CA HIS A 20 -13.03 0.35 -23.77
C HIS A 20 -13.52 1.47 -22.83
N ARG A 21 -12.99 2.69 -22.96
CA ARG A 21 -13.42 3.91 -22.25
C ARG A 21 -13.42 3.73 -20.73
N ARG A 22 -14.61 3.69 -20.10
CA ARG A 22 -14.79 3.66 -18.65
C ARG A 22 -14.08 2.47 -17.99
N ILE A 23 -14.05 1.31 -18.64
CA ILE A 23 -13.50 0.09 -18.02
C ILE A 23 -12.01 -0.13 -18.36
N ALA A 24 -11.49 0.56 -19.38
CA ALA A 24 -10.15 0.38 -19.91
C ALA A 24 -9.07 0.44 -18.83
N ILE A 25 -9.17 1.40 -17.90
CA ILE A 25 -8.15 1.59 -16.85
C ILE A 25 -8.06 0.38 -15.91
N LEU A 26 -9.20 -0.23 -15.59
CA LEU A 26 -9.25 -1.40 -14.71
C LEU A 26 -8.82 -2.67 -15.45
N GLU A 27 -9.13 -2.79 -16.74
CA GLU A 27 -8.70 -3.93 -17.56
C GLU A 27 -7.19 -3.90 -17.79
N LEU A 28 -6.64 -2.75 -18.18
CA LEU A 28 -5.21 -2.55 -18.36
C LEU A 28 -4.47 -2.88 -17.06
N LEU A 29 -4.92 -2.36 -15.93
CA LEU A 29 -4.31 -2.70 -14.63
C LEU A 29 -4.44 -4.18 -14.31
N GLN A 30 -5.61 -4.80 -14.45
CA GLN A 30 -5.78 -6.21 -14.16
C GLN A 30 -4.87 -7.11 -15.02
N LYS A 31 -4.73 -6.77 -16.31
CA LYS A 31 -3.83 -7.47 -17.23
C LYS A 31 -2.37 -7.35 -16.80
N HIS A 32 -1.96 -6.17 -16.35
CA HIS A 32 -0.55 -5.84 -16.13
C HIS A 32 -0.11 -5.77 -14.67
N ILE A 33 -0.98 -6.00 -13.68
CA ILE A 33 -0.67 -5.77 -12.26
C ILE A 33 0.52 -6.58 -11.74
N ARG A 34 0.80 -7.74 -12.36
CA ARG A 34 1.92 -8.62 -11.99
C ARG A 34 3.21 -8.32 -12.77
N GLN A 35 3.20 -7.31 -13.62
CA GLN A 35 4.44 -6.83 -14.24
C GLN A 35 5.39 -6.34 -13.17
N ARG A 36 6.69 -6.43 -13.48
CA ARG A 36 7.74 -6.10 -12.53
C ARG A 36 7.71 -4.62 -12.12
N ASP A 37 7.34 -3.72 -13.03
CA ASP A 37 7.30 -2.28 -12.75
C ASP A 37 6.10 -1.64 -13.47
N LEU A 38 5.18 -1.07 -12.69
CA LEU A 38 4.01 -0.33 -13.18
C LEU A 38 4.38 0.93 -13.96
N MET A 39 5.62 1.42 -13.83
CA MET A 39 6.09 2.55 -14.61
C MET A 39 5.92 2.35 -16.11
N LEU A 40 5.95 1.10 -16.58
CA LEU A 40 5.72 0.74 -17.98
C LEU A 40 4.31 1.10 -18.48
N LEU A 41 3.34 1.24 -17.57
CA LEU A 41 1.95 1.58 -17.89
C LEU A 41 1.65 3.07 -17.76
N LEU A 42 2.60 3.89 -17.29
CA LEU A 42 2.31 5.27 -16.88
C LEU A 42 1.67 6.08 -18.01
N GLU A 43 2.20 6.00 -19.23
CA GLU A 43 1.67 6.75 -20.38
C GLU A 43 0.23 6.35 -20.72
N GLN A 44 -0.08 5.05 -20.68
CA GLN A 44 -1.43 4.54 -20.95
C GLN A 44 -2.40 4.96 -19.85
N LEU A 45 -1.99 4.88 -18.58
CA LEU A 45 -2.81 5.31 -17.44
C LEU A 45 -3.09 6.81 -17.48
N VAL A 46 -2.08 7.63 -17.77
CA VAL A 46 -2.24 9.09 -17.96
C VAL A 46 -3.24 9.37 -19.08
N THR A 47 -3.10 8.71 -20.22
CA THR A 47 -4.02 8.86 -21.35
C THR A 47 -5.47 8.54 -20.94
N LEU A 48 -5.71 7.43 -20.25
CA LEU A 48 -7.05 7.02 -19.80
C LEU A 48 -7.66 7.94 -18.74
N ILE A 49 -6.83 8.60 -17.93
CA ILE A 49 -7.28 9.62 -16.97
C ILE A 49 -7.65 10.90 -17.72
N ASP A 50 -6.79 11.37 -18.64
CA ASP A 50 -6.99 12.59 -19.42
C ASP A 50 -8.21 12.51 -20.36
N GLU A 51 -8.58 11.31 -20.83
CA GLU A 51 -9.81 11.07 -21.59
C GLU A 51 -11.10 11.36 -20.80
N GLY A 52 -11.04 11.40 -19.47
CA GLY A 52 -12.16 11.80 -18.61
C GLY A 52 -13.30 10.77 -18.51
N TYR A 53 -13.12 9.54 -19.02
CA TYR A 53 -14.10 8.47 -18.86
C TYR A 53 -14.08 7.81 -17.49
N THR A 54 -12.98 7.95 -16.74
CA THR A 54 -12.77 7.29 -15.45
C THR A 54 -13.54 8.00 -14.34
N SER A 55 -14.45 7.31 -13.64
CA SER A 55 -15.14 7.89 -12.49
C SER A 55 -14.25 7.94 -11.24
N GLY A 56 -14.57 8.80 -10.27
CA GLY A 56 -13.84 8.86 -8.99
C GLY A 56 -13.75 7.50 -8.27
N SER A 57 -14.83 6.71 -8.30
CA SER A 57 -14.80 5.34 -7.76
C SER A 57 -13.84 4.39 -8.49
N GLN A 58 -13.68 4.56 -9.81
CA GLN A 58 -12.74 3.77 -10.60
C GLN A 58 -11.29 4.22 -10.37
N LEU A 59 -11.04 5.52 -10.19
CA LEU A 59 -9.74 6.05 -9.78
C LEU A 59 -9.32 5.48 -8.42
N VAL A 60 -10.21 5.54 -7.42
CA VAL A 60 -9.96 4.97 -6.08
C VAL A 60 -9.71 3.46 -6.16
N ALA A 61 -10.49 2.72 -6.96
CA ALA A 61 -10.30 1.28 -7.14
C ALA A 61 -8.93 0.97 -7.78
N MET A 62 -8.57 1.69 -8.85
CA MET A 62 -7.25 1.60 -9.49
C MET A 62 -6.14 1.87 -8.47
N GLN A 63 -6.21 2.98 -7.73
CA GLN A 63 -5.15 3.41 -6.82
C GLN A 63 -4.92 2.36 -5.72
N ASN A 64 -6.00 1.91 -5.08
CA ASN A 64 -5.93 0.84 -4.08
C ASN A 64 -5.34 -0.45 -4.66
N TYR A 65 -5.73 -0.82 -5.88
CA TYR A 65 -5.23 -2.04 -6.51
C TYR A 65 -3.73 -1.96 -6.81
N MET A 66 -3.27 -0.85 -7.38
CA MET A 66 -1.84 -0.60 -7.62
C MET A 66 -1.04 -0.60 -6.33
N LEU A 67 -1.53 0.06 -5.27
CA LEU A 67 -0.85 0.10 -3.97
C LEU A 67 -0.73 -1.28 -3.31
N GLN A 68 -1.75 -2.14 -3.45
CA GLN A 68 -1.77 -3.45 -2.80
C GLN A 68 -1.01 -4.52 -3.58
N ARG A 69 -1.00 -4.43 -4.92
CA ARG A 69 -0.58 -5.53 -5.79
C ARG A 69 0.51 -5.14 -6.78
N GLY A 70 0.62 -3.87 -7.10
CA GLY A 70 1.59 -3.34 -8.03
C GLY A 70 2.93 -3.08 -7.36
N HIS A 71 3.95 -2.94 -8.19
CA HIS A 71 5.29 -2.52 -7.78
C HIS A 71 5.78 -1.45 -8.74
N THR A 72 6.49 -0.45 -8.23
CA THR A 72 7.28 0.47 -9.05
C THR A 72 8.48 0.96 -8.27
N GLU A 73 9.63 1.02 -8.92
CA GLU A 73 10.87 1.56 -8.33
C GLU A 73 10.82 3.10 -8.22
N GLN A 74 9.88 3.75 -8.92
CA GLN A 74 9.76 5.21 -9.03
C GLN A 74 8.41 5.71 -8.50
N ALA A 75 8.03 5.25 -7.31
CA ALA A 75 6.71 5.52 -6.72
C ALA A 75 6.37 7.02 -6.66
N ASP A 76 7.28 7.87 -6.18
CA ASP A 76 7.03 9.31 -6.04
C ASP A 76 6.71 9.97 -7.39
N LEU A 77 7.47 9.63 -8.44
CA LEU A 77 7.24 10.14 -9.78
C LEU A 77 5.94 9.58 -10.36
N PHE A 78 5.74 8.26 -10.26
CA PHE A 78 4.58 7.58 -10.81
C PHE A 78 3.27 8.11 -10.23
N TYR A 79 3.15 8.11 -8.89
CA TYR A 79 1.94 8.61 -8.22
C TYR A 79 1.82 10.14 -8.32
N GLY A 80 2.95 10.87 -8.35
CA GLY A 80 2.95 12.31 -8.58
C GLY A 80 2.35 12.70 -9.94
N VAL A 81 2.75 12.01 -11.01
CA VAL A 81 2.19 12.25 -12.35
C VAL A 81 0.70 11.91 -12.39
N LEU A 82 0.28 10.76 -11.82
CA LEU A 82 -1.14 10.39 -11.81
C LEU A 82 -2.00 11.39 -11.01
N ARG A 83 -1.49 11.88 -9.87
CA ARG A 83 -2.15 12.92 -9.05
C ARG A 83 -2.42 14.18 -9.86
N ASP A 84 -1.43 14.63 -10.63
CA ASP A 84 -1.51 15.89 -11.36
C ASP A 84 -2.50 15.83 -12.55
N ARG A 85 -2.85 14.61 -12.98
CA ARG A 85 -3.83 14.33 -14.06
C ARG A 85 -5.24 14.12 -13.54
N GLU A 86 -5.36 13.59 -12.33
CA GLU A 86 -6.65 13.50 -11.67
C GLU A 86 -7.22 14.92 -11.45
N THR A 87 -8.39 15.19 -12.03
CA THR A 87 -9.11 16.45 -11.81
C THR A 87 -9.31 16.69 -10.31
N GLY A 88 -8.56 17.65 -9.74
CA GLY A 88 -8.63 18.03 -8.34
C GLY A 88 -7.71 17.24 -7.38
N GLY A 89 -7.10 16.13 -7.82
CA GLY A 89 -6.17 15.33 -7.00
C GLY A 89 -6.74 14.84 -5.65
N GLU A 90 -8.05 14.89 -5.47
CA GLU A 90 -8.71 14.71 -4.17
C GLU A 90 -8.56 13.27 -3.65
N SER A 91 -8.69 12.27 -4.54
CA SER A 91 -8.56 10.87 -4.10
C SER A 91 -7.12 10.52 -3.73
N MET A 92 -6.14 11.01 -4.49
CA MET A 92 -4.73 10.84 -4.14
C MET A 92 -4.35 11.57 -2.85
N MET A 93 -4.85 12.80 -2.64
CA MET A 93 -4.61 13.53 -1.39
C MET A 93 -5.18 12.76 -0.19
N THR A 94 -6.37 12.20 -0.33
CA THR A 94 -7.00 11.36 0.71
C THR A 94 -6.16 10.11 1.01
N LEU A 95 -5.64 9.44 -0.02
CA LEU A 95 -4.74 8.30 0.15
C LEU A 95 -3.44 8.68 0.85
N ALA A 96 -2.83 9.80 0.46
CA ALA A 96 -1.59 10.29 1.09
C ALA A 96 -1.79 10.57 2.58
N GLN A 97 -2.87 11.26 2.95
CA GLN A 97 -3.24 11.51 4.35
C GLN A 97 -3.43 10.19 5.11
N TRP A 98 -4.15 9.24 4.52
CA TRP A 98 -4.35 7.93 5.13
C TRP A 98 -3.02 7.20 5.39
N PHE A 99 -2.07 7.25 4.45
CA PHE A 99 -0.74 6.67 4.65
C PHE A 99 0.08 7.38 5.72
N GLU A 100 0.02 8.72 5.75
CA GLU A 100 0.69 9.52 6.77
C GLU A 100 0.18 9.14 8.17
N GLU A 101 -1.14 9.11 8.37
CA GLU A 101 -1.77 8.69 9.62
C GLU A 101 -1.36 7.26 10.02
N LYS A 102 -1.41 6.31 9.07
CA LYS A 102 -0.99 4.93 9.32
C LYS A 102 0.49 4.81 9.64
N GLY A 103 1.33 5.62 9.00
CA GLY A 103 2.76 5.70 9.26
C GLY A 103 3.06 6.22 10.66
N ILE A 104 2.39 7.30 11.07
CA ILE A 104 2.50 7.86 12.42
C ILE A 104 2.03 6.85 13.48
N GLU A 105 0.87 6.21 13.27
CA GLU A 105 0.33 5.21 14.19
C GLU A 105 1.32 4.05 14.39
N LYS A 106 1.86 3.49 13.30
CA LYS A 106 2.87 2.43 13.35
C LYS A 106 4.17 2.90 14.01
N GLY A 107 4.63 4.10 13.70
CA GLY A 107 5.86 4.66 14.28
C GLY A 107 5.73 4.87 15.80
N ILE A 108 4.58 5.36 16.28
CA ILE A 108 4.31 5.48 17.71
C ILE A 108 4.28 4.10 18.38
N GLN A 109 3.64 3.11 17.74
CA GLN A 109 3.59 1.76 18.28
C GLN A 109 4.98 1.12 18.36
N GLN A 110 5.78 1.24 17.30
CA GLN A 110 7.17 0.75 17.26
C GLN A 110 8.03 1.44 18.32
N GLY A 111 7.98 2.77 18.42
CA GLY A 111 8.75 3.51 19.43
C GLY A 111 8.36 3.15 20.86
N ARG A 112 7.07 2.91 21.14
CA ARG A 112 6.63 2.40 22.45
C ARG A 112 7.20 1.02 22.75
N GLN A 113 7.18 0.12 21.77
CA GLN A 113 7.72 -1.22 21.93
C GLN A 113 9.24 -1.20 22.16
N GLU A 114 9.98 -0.39 21.39
CA GLU A 114 11.42 -0.19 21.55
C GLU A 114 11.77 0.32 22.95
N VAL A 115 11.07 1.36 23.43
CA VAL A 115 11.29 1.91 24.78
C VAL A 115 11.00 0.87 25.87
N SER A 116 9.92 0.11 25.76
CA SER A 116 9.61 -0.95 26.71
C SER A 116 10.66 -2.07 26.70
N GLN A 117 11.17 -2.45 25.52
CA GLN A 117 12.23 -3.46 25.40
C GLN A 117 13.57 -2.97 25.96
N GLU A 118 13.98 -1.74 25.65
CA GLU A 118 15.19 -1.13 26.25
C GLU A 118 15.10 -1.05 27.77
N PHE A 119 13.92 -0.66 28.28
CA PHE A 119 13.68 -0.59 29.71
C PHE A 119 13.78 -1.98 30.34
N ALA A 120 13.18 -3.00 29.72
CA ALA A 120 13.30 -4.39 30.16
C ALA A 120 14.75 -4.88 30.18
N GLN A 121 15.55 -4.61 29.13
CA GLN A 121 16.98 -4.95 29.08
C GLN A 121 17.76 -4.34 30.25
N ARG A 122 17.52 -3.05 30.55
CA ARG A 122 18.18 -2.37 31.67
C ARG A 122 17.81 -3.00 33.01
N LEU A 123 16.55 -3.38 33.22
CA LEU A 123 16.12 -4.05 34.45
C LEU A 123 16.73 -5.45 34.59
N LEU A 124 16.73 -6.24 33.51
CA LEU A 124 17.39 -7.55 33.46
C LEU A 124 18.89 -7.45 33.75
N SER A 125 19.58 -6.46 33.18
CA SER A 125 21.01 -6.23 33.43
C SER A 125 21.32 -5.88 34.90
N LYS A 126 20.32 -5.40 35.65
CA LYS A 126 20.43 -5.12 37.09
C LYS A 126 20.08 -6.33 37.96
N GLY A 127 19.81 -7.49 37.34
CA GLY A 127 19.49 -8.74 38.04
C GLY A 127 18.05 -8.86 38.51
N MET A 128 17.13 -8.06 37.95
CA MET A 128 15.70 -8.16 38.27
C MET A 128 15.09 -9.46 37.69
N SER A 129 14.14 -10.05 38.39
CA SER A 129 13.46 -11.28 37.93
C SER A 129 12.64 -11.02 36.68
N ARG A 130 12.46 -12.03 35.81
CA ARG A 130 11.68 -11.86 34.57
C ARG A 130 10.23 -11.45 34.86
N GLU A 131 9.66 -11.91 35.98
CA GLU A 131 8.30 -11.60 36.41
C GLU A 131 8.17 -10.12 36.77
N ASP A 132 9.10 -9.59 37.58
CA ASP A 132 9.12 -8.18 37.96
C ASP A 132 9.40 -7.27 36.74
N VAL A 133 10.28 -7.69 35.84
CA VAL A 133 10.55 -6.95 34.59
C VAL A 133 9.32 -6.90 33.69
N ALA A 134 8.60 -8.01 33.53
CA ALA A 134 7.37 -8.07 32.74
C ALA A 134 6.31 -7.09 33.27
N GLU A 135 6.14 -7.04 34.59
CA GLU A 135 5.23 -6.10 35.24
C GLU A 135 5.67 -4.64 35.04
N MET A 136 6.95 -4.32 35.31
CA MET A 136 7.45 -2.94 35.24
C MET A 136 7.53 -2.41 33.80
N ALA A 137 7.91 -3.23 32.83
CA ALA A 137 8.01 -2.84 31.43
C ALA A 137 6.67 -2.92 30.68
N ASN A 138 5.63 -3.44 31.35
CA ASN A 138 4.32 -3.73 30.77
C ASN A 138 4.45 -4.58 29.49
N LEU A 139 5.26 -5.63 29.57
CA LEU A 139 5.51 -6.56 28.49
C LEU A 139 5.05 -7.97 28.90
N PRO A 140 4.45 -8.74 27.99
CA PRO A 140 4.17 -10.14 28.28
C PRO A 140 5.48 -10.92 28.46
N LEU A 141 5.45 -11.95 29.30
CA LEU A 141 6.64 -12.78 29.58
C LEU A 141 7.30 -13.33 28.30
N ALA A 142 6.52 -13.69 27.28
CA ALA A 142 7.05 -14.14 26.00
C ALA A 142 7.91 -13.09 25.27
N GLU A 143 7.63 -11.80 25.44
CA GLU A 143 8.47 -10.72 24.90
C GLU A 143 9.73 -10.53 25.76
N ILE A 144 9.64 -10.72 27.08
CA ILE A 144 10.82 -10.72 27.96
C ILE A 144 11.76 -11.89 27.61
N ASP A 145 11.23 -13.08 27.33
CA ASP A 145 12.03 -14.23 26.92
C ASP A 145 12.78 -13.96 25.60
N LYS A 146 12.15 -13.27 24.64
CA LYS A 146 12.83 -12.81 23.41
C LYS A 146 13.96 -11.84 23.72
N VAL A 147 13.74 -10.89 24.63
CA VAL A 147 14.76 -9.92 25.06
C VAL A 147 15.93 -10.61 25.74
N ILE A 148 15.69 -11.61 26.59
CA ILE A 148 16.74 -12.40 27.26
C ILE A 148 17.60 -13.15 26.24
N ASN A 149 16.98 -13.73 25.20
CA ASN A 149 17.71 -14.44 24.14
C ASN A 149 18.61 -13.54 23.27
N LEU A 150 18.49 -12.21 23.40
CA LEU A 150 19.28 -11.22 22.66
C LEU A 150 20.44 -10.63 23.47
N ILE A 151 20.56 -10.97 24.77
CA ILE A 151 21.62 -10.53 25.70
C ILE A 151 22.67 -11.64 25.80
#